data_AF-A0A0R1YGM8-F1
#
_entry.id   AF-A0A0R1YGM8-F1
#
_cell.length_a   1.000
_cell.length_b   1.000
_cell.length_c   1.000
_cell.angle_alpha   90.00
_cell.angle_beta   90.00
_cell.angle_gamma   90.00
#
_symmetry.space_group_name_H-M   'P 1'
#
loop_
_entity.id
_entity.type
_entity.pdbx_description
1 polymer ?
#
loop_
_entity_poly.entity_id
_entity_poly.type
_entity_poly.pdbx_seq_one_letter_code
_entity_poly.pdbx_strand_id
1 'polypeptide(L)'
;MTNTTDWKTALNSEKDFKNFITDYFQKHEELTGNYENSSYYEYYTVRLDSRDGLIITLTTGLNTTGNTGMSPIPFKDVEKLSIEQFRQLILHKKFADMHTSLTDVFKTVAGVPDAVNE
;
A
#
# COMPACT_ATOMS: atom_id res chain seq x y z
N MET A 1 -20.62 5.39 17.88
CA MET A 1 -19.31 4.98 18.45
C MET A 1 -18.60 4.14 17.41
N THR A 2 -17.84 4.77 16.51
CA THR A 2 -17.00 4.04 15.57
C THR A 2 -15.74 3.62 16.31
N ASN A 3 -15.80 2.44 16.94
CA ASN A 3 -14.60 1.78 17.44
C ASN A 3 -13.65 1.68 16.24
N THR A 4 -12.55 2.41 16.33
CA THR A 4 -11.32 2.13 15.60
C THR A 4 -10.92 0.71 15.94
N THR A 5 -11.48 -0.26 15.21
CA THR A 5 -11.08 -1.65 15.26
C THR A 5 -9.62 -1.67 14.83
N ASP A 6 -8.75 -2.00 15.78
CA ASP A 6 -7.32 -2.12 15.55
C ASP A 6 -7.11 -3.03 14.34
N TRP A 7 -6.63 -2.48 13.22
CA TRP A 7 -6.40 -3.23 11.99
C TRP A 7 -5.44 -4.41 12.23
N LYS A 8 -4.56 -4.31 13.23
CA LYS A 8 -3.71 -5.42 13.68
C LYS A 8 -4.51 -6.58 14.25
N THR A 9 -5.62 -6.27 14.94
CA THR A 9 -6.57 -7.29 15.40
C THR A 9 -7.32 -7.88 14.21
N ALA A 10 -7.77 -7.04 13.27
CA ALA A 10 -8.48 -7.47 12.07
C ALA A 10 -7.61 -8.39 11.19
N LEU A 11 -6.30 -8.16 11.09
CA LEU A 11 -5.36 -9.00 10.33
C LEU A 11 -5.38 -10.48 10.73
N ASN A 12 -5.73 -10.80 11.98
CA ASN A 12 -5.74 -12.18 12.46
C ASN A 12 -6.91 -13.01 11.91
N SER A 13 -7.87 -12.37 11.24
CA SER A 13 -9.11 -12.98 10.75
C SER A 13 -9.43 -12.48 9.35
N GLU A 14 -9.60 -13.40 8.40
CA GLU A 14 -10.02 -13.06 7.03
C GLU A 14 -11.30 -12.22 7.01
N LYS A 15 -12.28 -12.61 7.83
CA LYS A 15 -13.58 -11.93 7.91
C LYS A 15 -13.45 -10.51 8.46
N ASP A 16 -12.71 -10.35 9.55
CA ASP A 16 -12.59 -9.05 10.20
C ASP A 16 -11.74 -8.09 9.37
N PHE A 17 -10.70 -8.61 8.70
CA PHE A 17 -9.93 -7.84 7.73
C PHE A 17 -10.76 -7.43 6.51
N LYS A 18 -11.62 -8.33 5.99
CA LYS A 18 -12.54 -8.00 4.89
C LYS A 18 -13.51 -6.88 5.28
N ASN A 19 -14.11 -6.97 6.46
CA ASN A 19 -15.00 -5.92 6.95
C ASN A 19 -14.25 -4.61 7.13
N PHE A 20 -13.09 -4.65 7.78
CA PHE A 20 -12.24 -3.48 7.97
C PHE A 20 -11.88 -2.77 6.66
N ILE A 21 -11.40 -3.52 5.66
CA ILE A 21 -10.95 -2.93 4.40
C ILE A 21 -12.12 -2.43 3.55
N THR A 22 -13.26 -3.13 3.59
CA THR A 22 -14.46 -2.70 2.88
C THR A 22 -15.02 -1.41 3.50
N ASP A 23 -15.08 -1.33 4.83
CA ASP A 23 -15.49 -0.13 5.56
C ASP A 23 -14.54 1.05 5.32
N TYR A 24 -13.24 0.79 5.17
CA TYR A 24 -12.27 1.79 4.75
C TYR A 24 -12.60 2.32 3.35
N PHE A 25 -12.78 1.44 2.36
CA PHE A 25 -13.04 1.86 0.98
C PHE A 25 -14.44 2.46 0.73
N GLN A 26 -15.39 2.27 1.65
CA GLN A 26 -16.65 3.03 1.65
C GLN A 26 -16.44 4.53 1.96
N LYS A 27 -15.35 4.87 2.65
CA LYS A 27 -15.04 6.25 3.10
C LYS A 27 -13.87 6.87 2.34
N HIS A 28 -13.05 6.03 1.72
CA HIS A 28 -11.84 6.41 1.00
C HIS A 28 -11.84 5.74 -0.37
N GLU A 29 -11.67 6.50 -1.45
CA GLU A 29 -11.70 5.93 -2.80
C GLU A 29 -10.47 5.04 -3.09
N GLU A 30 -9.34 5.36 -2.47
CA GLU A 30 -8.08 4.65 -2.67
C GLU A 30 -7.20 4.68 -1.43
N LEU A 31 -6.25 3.74 -1.44
CA LEU A 31 -5.22 3.56 -0.44
C LEU A 31 -3.86 3.73 -1.15
N THR A 32 -3.05 4.71 -0.71
CA THR A 32 -1.84 5.15 -1.44
C THR A 32 -0.56 5.07 -0.61
N GLY A 33 0.58 4.86 -1.25
CA GLY A 33 1.87 4.71 -0.57
C GLY A 33 3.02 5.03 -1.50
N ASN A 34 4.08 5.62 -0.96
CA ASN A 34 5.19 6.12 -1.75
C ASN A 34 6.53 5.85 -1.06
N TYR A 35 7.53 5.54 -1.87
CA TYR A 35 8.94 5.52 -1.52
C TYR A 35 9.73 6.32 -2.53
N GLU A 36 10.69 7.08 -2.05
CA GLU A 36 11.54 7.88 -2.92
C GLU A 36 12.92 8.04 -2.28
N ASN A 37 13.95 7.96 -3.12
CA ASN A 37 15.32 8.33 -2.78
C ASN A 37 15.94 9.15 -3.92
N SER A 38 17.22 9.50 -3.82
CA SER A 38 17.90 10.34 -4.82
C SER A 38 18.01 9.70 -6.22
N SER A 39 17.80 8.39 -6.34
CA SER A 39 17.99 7.62 -7.58
C SER A 39 16.67 7.19 -8.23
N TYR A 40 15.64 6.89 -7.46
CA TYR A 40 14.36 6.40 -7.98
C TYR A 40 13.20 6.64 -7.01
N TYR A 41 11.98 6.50 -7.53
CA TYR A 41 10.73 6.51 -6.77
C TYR A 41 9.84 5.30 -7.12
N GLU A 42 8.99 4.96 -6.16
CA GLU A 42 7.92 3.98 -6.26
C GLU A 42 6.64 4.59 -5.69
N TYR A 43 5.55 4.49 -6.43
CA TYR A 43 4.22 4.95 -6.02
C TYR A 43 3.22 3.83 -6.20
N TYR A 44 2.43 3.59 -5.16
CA TYR A 44 1.47 2.50 -5.12
C TYR A 44 0.06 3.04 -4.86
N THR A 45 -0.97 2.42 -5.45
CA THR A 45 -2.38 2.68 -5.15
C THR A 45 -3.20 1.41 -5.09
N VAL A 46 -4.13 1.30 -4.13
CA VAL A 46 -5.08 0.19 -3.99
C VAL A 46 -6.51 0.73 -4.07
N ARG A 47 -7.37 0.08 -4.86
CA ARG A 47 -8.79 0.40 -4.98
C ARG A 47 -9.65 -0.85 -4.88
N LEU A 48 -10.87 -0.70 -4.36
CA LEU A 48 -11.86 -1.78 -4.34
C LEU A 48 -12.33 -2.08 -5.77
N ASP A 49 -12.18 -3.33 -6.20
CA ASP A 49 -12.78 -3.82 -7.45
C ASP A 49 -14.27 -4.09 -7.21
N SER A 50 -15.11 -3.89 -8.22
CA SER A 50 -16.57 -4.08 -8.12
C SER A 50 -17.00 -5.54 -7.90
N ARG A 51 -16.03 -6.46 -7.78
CA ARG A 51 -16.18 -7.91 -7.59
C ARG A 51 -15.62 -8.38 -6.23
N ASP A 52 -15.63 -7.52 -5.22
CA ASP A 52 -15.07 -7.79 -3.88
C ASP A 52 -13.54 -8.09 -3.87
N GLY A 53 -12.84 -7.60 -4.89
CA GLY A 53 -11.37 -7.71 -5.01
C GLY A 53 -10.68 -6.38 -4.78
N LEU A 54 -9.36 -6.36 -4.96
CA LEU A 54 -8.53 -5.16 -4.90
C LEU A 54 -7.70 -5.05 -6.17
N ILE A 55 -7.56 -3.82 -6.66
CA ILE A 55 -6.67 -3.46 -7.76
C ILE A 55 -5.48 -2.73 -7.17
N ILE A 56 -4.28 -3.30 -7.27
CA ILE A 56 -3.03 -2.65 -6.89
C ILE A 56 -2.35 -2.12 -8.14
N THR A 57 -1.95 -0.86 -8.12
CA THR A 57 -1.14 -0.24 -9.17
C THR A 57 0.20 0.17 -8.57
N LEU A 58 1.30 -0.21 -9.21
CA LEU A 58 2.65 0.24 -8.92
C LEU A 58 3.14 1.12 -10.07
N THR A 59 3.69 2.29 -9.75
CA THR A 59 4.34 3.20 -10.69
C THR A 59 5.76 3.45 -10.21
N THR A 60 6.77 3.13 -11.01
CA THR A 60 8.18 3.33 -10.67
C THR A 60 8.85 4.25 -11.69
N GLY A 61 9.83 5.04 -11.25
CA GLY A 61 10.57 5.91 -12.14
C GLY A 61 11.94 6.29 -11.58
N LEU A 62 12.83 6.76 -12.44
CA LEU A 62 14.17 7.20 -12.06
C LEU A 62 14.20 8.71 -11.84
N ASN A 63 14.91 9.13 -10.79
CA ASN A 63 15.15 10.53 -10.49
C ASN A 63 16.35 11.01 -11.32
N THR A 64 16.09 11.64 -12.46
CA THR A 64 17.16 12.15 -13.33
C THR A 64 17.79 13.40 -12.72
N THR A 65 19.06 13.31 -12.32
CA THR A 65 19.86 14.41 -11.79
C THR A 65 20.66 15.17 -12.87
N GLY A 66 20.38 14.94 -14.15
CA GLY A 66 21.17 15.49 -15.26
C GLY A 66 20.31 16.21 -16.32
N ASN A 67 20.83 17.33 -16.81
CA ASN A 67 20.36 18.15 -17.95
C ASN A 67 20.38 17.40 -19.30
N THR A 68 19.84 16.19 -19.36
CA THR A 68 19.52 15.50 -20.61
C THR A 68 18.01 15.59 -20.75
N GLY A 69 17.51 16.39 -21.70
CA GLY A 69 16.09 16.75 -21.89
C GLY A 69 15.13 15.61 -22.23
N MET A 70 15.39 14.39 -21.76
CA MET A 70 14.52 13.22 -21.75
C MET A 70 14.45 12.67 -20.33
N SER A 71 13.38 12.97 -19.61
CA SER A 71 13.01 12.23 -18.41
C SER A 71 12.54 10.84 -18.83
N PRO A 72 13.05 9.74 -18.23
CA PRO A 72 12.60 8.39 -18.53
C PRO A 72 11.11 8.27 -18.19
N ILE A 73 10.36 7.61 -19.08
CA ILE A 73 8.93 7.36 -18.88
C ILE A 73 8.77 6.43 -17.67
N PRO A 74 7.93 6.78 -16.69
CA PRO A 74 7.67 5.92 -15.55
C PRO A 74 7.07 4.58 -15.99
N PHE A 75 7.51 3.50 -15.36
CA PHE A 75 6.94 2.18 -15.56
C PHE A 75 5.71 2.01 -14.68
N LYS A 76 4.64 1.43 -15.23
CA LYS A 76 3.38 1.19 -14.51
C LYS A 76 2.99 -0.28 -14.63
N ASP A 77 2.71 -0.89 -13.49
CA ASP A 77 2.20 -2.25 -13.36
C ASP A 77 0.87 -2.27 -12.60
N VAL A 78 -0.03 -3.17 -12.97
CA VAL A 78 -1.37 -3.28 -12.38
C VAL A 78 -1.68 -4.74 -12.10
N GLU A 79 -1.92 -5.04 -10.83
CA GLU A 79 -2.25 -6.37 -10.33
C GLU A 79 -3.66 -6.39 -9.73
N LYS A 80 -4.36 -7.51 -9.88
CA LYS A 80 -5.66 -7.76 -9.24
C LYS A 80 -5.54 -8.93 -8.27
N LEU A 81 -6.07 -8.75 -7.08
CA LEU A 81 -6.00 -9.76 -6.02
C LEU A 81 -7.21 -9.71 -5.11
N SER A 82 -7.51 -10.82 -4.44
CA SER A 82 -8.58 -10.86 -3.45
C SER A 82 -8.16 -10.14 -2.17
N ILE A 83 -9.14 -9.73 -1.37
CA ILE A 83 -8.89 -9.14 -0.05
C ILE A 83 -8.10 -10.09 0.86
N GLU A 84 -8.33 -11.41 0.76
CA GLU A 84 -7.57 -12.40 1.52
C GLU A 84 -6.13 -12.51 1.02
N GLN A 85 -5.89 -12.48 -0.30
CA GLN A 85 -4.53 -12.42 -0.83
C GLN A 85 -3.80 -11.16 -0.34
N PHE A 86 -4.49 -10.01 -0.26
CA PHE A 86 -3.94 -8.80 0.32
C PHE A 86 -3.59 -8.96 1.81
N ARG A 87 -4.48 -9.58 2.60
CA ARG A 87 -4.22 -9.90 4.01
C ARG A 87 -2.98 -10.77 4.17
N GLN A 88 -2.86 -11.81 3.34
CA GLN A 88 -1.73 -12.73 3.35
C GLN A 88 -0.44 -12.05 2.90
N LEU A 89 -0.50 -11.11 1.95
CA LEU A 89 0.65 -10.29 1.57
C LEU A 89 1.15 -9.44 2.75
N ILE A 90 0.24 -8.87 3.53
CA ILE A 90 0.57 -8.12 4.75
C ILE A 90 1.15 -9.04 5.84
N LEU A 91 0.53 -10.20 6.07
CA LEU A 91 0.94 -11.15 7.13
C LEU A 91 2.26 -11.87 6.84
N HIS A 92 2.44 -12.35 5.61
CA HIS A 92 3.58 -13.19 5.26
C HIS A 92 4.87 -12.41 5.07
N LYS A 93 4.88 -11.09 5.36
CA LYS A 93 6.04 -10.19 5.30
C LYS A 93 7.01 -10.63 4.22
N LYS A 94 6.50 -10.92 3.02
CA LYS A 94 7.27 -11.75 2.08
C LYS A 94 8.28 -10.95 1.26
N PHE A 95 8.84 -9.94 1.91
CA PHE A 95 10.27 -9.70 1.94
C PHE A 95 10.71 -9.78 3.41
N ALA A 96 11.08 -10.98 3.88
CA ALA A 96 11.58 -11.23 5.24
C ALA A 96 13.02 -10.69 5.44
N ASP A 97 13.42 -9.68 4.66
CA ASP A 97 14.75 -9.10 4.58
C ASP A 97 14.74 -7.63 5.02
N MET A 98 15.78 -7.28 5.79
CA MET A 98 15.81 -6.26 6.85
C MET A 98 15.87 -4.77 6.41
N HIS A 99 15.19 -4.37 5.32
CA HIS A 99 15.16 -2.99 4.75
C HIS A 99 13.74 -2.48 4.33
N THR A 100 12.66 -2.83 5.05
CA THR A 100 11.24 -2.82 4.60
C THR A 100 10.71 -1.62 3.78
N SER A 101 10.14 -1.86 2.58
CA SER A 101 9.37 -0.90 1.74
C SER A 101 8.36 -1.61 0.79
N LEU A 102 7.06 -1.47 1.06
CA LEU A 102 5.93 -1.47 0.11
C LEU A 102 4.98 -0.40 0.68
N THR A 103 5.30 0.86 0.44
CA THR A 103 6.09 1.59 1.46
C THR A 103 5.34 1.93 2.74
N ASP A 104 6.02 1.53 3.82
CA ASP A 104 5.61 1.22 5.21
C ASP A 104 4.25 0.56 5.39
N VAL A 105 4.02 -0.38 4.46
CA VAL A 105 2.81 -1.16 4.19
C VAL A 105 1.64 -0.22 4.05
N PHE A 106 1.78 0.58 3.00
CA PHE A 106 0.96 1.72 2.74
C PHE A 106 0.71 2.49 4.02
N LYS A 107 1.85 2.86 4.60
CA LYS A 107 2.10 3.56 5.87
C LYS A 107 0.93 3.49 6.81
N THR A 108 0.60 2.29 7.26
CA THR A 108 -0.51 2.03 8.20
C THR A 108 -1.83 2.63 7.69
N VAL A 109 -2.25 2.44 6.43
CA VAL A 109 -3.49 3.00 5.83
C VAL A 109 -4.74 2.31 6.38
N ALA A 110 -4.98 2.81 7.56
CA ALA A 110 -5.81 2.33 8.62
C ALA A 110 -5.72 3.39 9.75
N GLY A 111 -4.54 4.02 9.92
CA GLY A 111 -4.13 5.28 10.59
C GLY A 111 -2.72 5.18 11.24
N VAL A 112 -1.74 6.07 10.93
CA VAL A 112 -0.40 6.23 11.65
C VAL A 112 -0.46 7.37 12.69
N PRO A 113 0.39 7.42 13.75
CA PRO A 113 1.82 7.79 13.65
C PRO A 113 2.76 6.75 14.33
N ASP A 114 4.01 6.60 13.92
CA ASP A 114 5.10 7.33 14.57
C ASP A 114 6.00 8.08 13.60
N ALA A 115 5.99 9.40 13.73
CA ALA A 115 7.18 10.20 13.58
C ALA A 115 7.38 10.96 14.91
N VAL A 116 8.02 10.32 15.89
CA VAL A 116 8.93 11.05 16.78
C VAL A 116 10.19 10.20 16.88
N ASN A 117 11.19 10.60 16.11
CA ASN A 117 12.57 10.21 16.35
C ASN A 117 12.97 10.74 17.73
N GLU A 118 13.62 9.91 18.54
CA GLU A 118 14.74 10.36 19.38
C GLU A 118 15.99 9.59 18.94
#